data_AF-A0A251V3H7-F1
#
_entry.id   AF-A0A251V3H7-F1
#
_cell.length_a   1.000
_cell.length_b   1.000
_cell.length_c   1.000
_cell.angle_alpha   90.00
_cell.angle_beta   90.00
_cell.angle_gamma   90.00
#
_symmetry.space_group_name_H-M   'P 1'
#
loop_
_entity.id
_entity.type
_entity.pdbx_description
1 polymer ?
#
loop_
_entity_poly.entity_id
_entity_poly.type
_entity_poly.pdbx_seq_one_letter_code
_entity_poly.pdbx_strand_id
1 'polypeptide(L)'
;MGFILFLSYEGFITMDKKRPSDTAFSSSASASKRRNKSEDELKKGSDEAFHLSEDRVVEILILIRSGGGTPNKWDEYATSFYNRTLACKTRFTLLGKHQQVEEETEDDISTDEEEEKVDTQYLSPSEMDGDQDEDMESTHSEEGYCRPELSGPFDFGSYSSGNEPKSIPYHLYLLVKEAVDIMEPFEGCSIDVTKLTLVEEKIWFFCRYFHCHLPTGWEYDRDTARDVVASYDHTHTHRYDMAGYTPITSFEGPLVDDEFDAETELSRNELICVMSVIHSRKTPAYWEMSPGYVLFYCKLCSCFGIDYDCLEAASEEDVRLMYVGLELDP
;
A
#
# COMPACT_ATOMS: atom_id res chain seq x y z
N MET A 1 -23.08 64.11 -45.76
CA MET A 1 -24.00 64.24 -46.90
C MET A 1 -23.19 64.04 -48.17
N GLY A 2 -23.57 63.20 -49.13
CA GLY A 2 -24.67 62.25 -49.11
C GLY A 2 -24.83 61.54 -50.46
N PHE A 3 -25.05 60.22 -50.39
CA PHE A 3 -25.77 59.37 -51.35
C PHE A 3 -25.25 59.18 -52.80
N ILE A 4 -25.57 58.07 -53.52
CA ILE A 4 -25.68 56.62 -53.16
C ILE A 4 -25.91 55.79 -54.46
N LEU A 5 -25.50 54.50 -54.48
CA LEU A 5 -26.05 53.37 -55.28
C LEU A 5 -25.96 53.37 -56.85
N PHE A 6 -25.94 52.24 -57.59
CA PHE A 6 -25.56 50.81 -57.34
C PHE A 6 -25.74 49.95 -58.64
N LEU A 7 -25.44 48.64 -58.56
CA LEU A 7 -25.78 47.54 -59.51
C LEU A 7 -25.03 47.51 -60.87
N SER A 8 -24.88 46.40 -61.63
CA SER A 8 -24.78 44.91 -61.48
C SER A 8 -24.62 44.31 -62.92
N TYR A 9 -24.35 43.03 -63.25
CA TYR A 9 -24.17 41.73 -62.55
C TYR A 9 -23.21 40.79 -63.37
N GLU A 10 -23.26 39.47 -63.13
CA GLU A 10 -22.75 38.33 -63.92
C GLU A 10 -21.22 38.06 -63.93
N GLY A 11 -20.74 36.79 -63.90
CA GLY A 11 -21.46 35.52 -63.80
C GLY A 11 -20.56 34.28 -63.81
N PHE A 12 -20.81 33.36 -62.88
CA PHE A 12 -20.22 32.01 -62.68
C PHE A 12 -19.93 31.15 -63.92
N ILE A 13 -18.86 30.31 -63.86
CA ILE A 13 -18.96 28.83 -63.98
C ILE A 13 -17.96 28.15 -63.02
N THR A 14 -18.42 27.09 -62.33
CA THR A 14 -17.64 26.13 -61.54
C THR A 14 -18.03 24.69 -61.90
N MET A 15 -17.20 23.70 -61.54
CA MET A 15 -17.36 22.21 -61.56
C MET A 15 -16.51 21.44 -62.61
N ASP A 16 -16.00 20.22 -62.40
CA ASP A 16 -15.73 19.37 -61.19
C ASP A 16 -14.97 18.06 -61.62
N LYS A 17 -14.41 17.27 -60.67
CA LYS A 17 -13.86 15.87 -60.75
C LYS A 17 -12.42 15.69 -61.28
N LYS A 18 -11.56 14.77 -60.78
CA LYS A 18 -11.68 13.68 -59.76
C LYS A 18 -10.32 13.28 -59.12
N ARG A 19 -10.34 12.52 -58.00
CA ARG A 19 -9.21 12.02 -57.15
C ARG A 19 -8.20 11.04 -57.82
N PRO A 20 -7.02 10.81 -57.21
CA PRO A 20 -6.78 9.64 -56.30
C PRO A 20 -6.11 10.06 -54.94
N SER A 21 -6.61 9.69 -53.75
CA SER A 21 -6.57 8.41 -52.99
C SER A 21 -5.42 8.26 -51.97
N ASP A 22 -5.77 8.55 -50.72
CA ASP A 22 -5.25 8.12 -49.41
C ASP A 22 -4.03 7.16 -49.30
N THR A 23 -3.04 7.53 -48.47
CA THR A 23 -2.69 6.77 -47.25
C THR A 23 -1.70 7.57 -46.38
N ALA A 24 -2.16 8.01 -45.19
CA ALA A 24 -1.30 8.53 -44.13
C ALA A 24 -1.30 7.52 -42.98
N PHE A 25 -0.13 7.02 -42.58
CA PHE A 25 -0.04 6.06 -41.47
C PHE A 25 0.13 6.81 -40.14
N SER A 26 -0.91 6.71 -39.31
CA SER A 26 -0.89 7.17 -37.92
C SER A 26 0.06 6.33 -37.07
N SER A 27 0.99 6.98 -36.37
CA SER A 27 1.93 6.32 -35.46
C SER A 27 2.33 7.22 -34.27
N SER A 28 1.35 7.66 -33.48
CA SER A 28 1.59 8.38 -32.21
C SER A 28 0.60 8.02 -31.09
N ALA A 29 -0.66 7.70 -31.42
CA ALA A 29 -1.69 7.36 -30.42
C ALA A 29 -1.44 6.02 -29.67
N SER A 30 -0.70 5.09 -30.27
CA SER A 30 -0.48 3.74 -29.72
C SER A 30 0.63 3.66 -28.67
N ALA A 31 1.54 4.64 -28.61
CA ALA A 31 2.59 4.69 -27.58
C ALA A 31 2.04 5.18 -26.24
N SER A 32 1.29 6.30 -26.26
CA SER A 32 0.62 6.84 -25.06
C SER A 32 -0.39 5.84 -24.48
N LYS A 33 -1.23 5.23 -25.34
CA LYS A 33 -2.23 4.22 -24.90
C LYS A 33 -1.61 2.92 -24.35
N ARG A 34 -0.36 2.59 -24.69
CA ARG A 34 0.37 1.46 -24.08
C ARG A 34 0.95 1.81 -22.72
N ARG A 35 1.47 3.04 -22.55
CA ARG A 35 2.05 3.51 -21.28
C ARG A 35 0.99 3.63 -20.19
N ASN A 36 -0.15 4.26 -20.50
CA ASN A 36 -1.28 4.32 -19.57
C ASN A 36 -1.81 2.93 -19.22
N LYS A 37 -1.81 1.98 -20.18
CA LYS A 37 -2.26 0.61 -19.91
C LYS A 37 -1.31 -0.15 -18.96
N SER A 38 0.01 0.03 -19.07
CA SER A 38 0.95 -0.56 -18.10
C SER A 38 0.87 0.10 -16.73
N GLU A 39 0.58 1.40 -16.65
CA GLU A 39 0.41 2.12 -15.38
C GLU A 39 -0.94 1.76 -14.71
N ASP A 40 -2.05 1.62 -15.46
CA ASP A 40 -3.32 1.06 -14.96
C ASP A 40 -3.19 -0.42 -14.57
N GLU A 41 -2.44 -1.25 -15.32
CA GLU A 41 -2.25 -2.67 -14.98
C GLU A 41 -1.33 -2.86 -13.75
N LEU A 42 -0.37 -1.96 -13.49
CA LEU A 42 0.35 -1.94 -12.22
C LEU A 42 -0.57 -1.50 -11.07
N LYS A 43 -1.30 -0.39 -11.23
CA LYS A 43 -2.22 0.13 -10.19
C LYS A 43 -3.34 -0.83 -9.83
N LYS A 44 -4.00 -1.43 -10.83
CA LYS A 44 -5.06 -2.42 -10.57
C LYS A 44 -4.53 -3.67 -9.86
N GLY A 45 -3.22 -3.93 -9.98
CA GLY A 45 -2.55 -5.02 -9.29
C GLY A 45 -2.16 -4.73 -7.84
N SER A 46 -2.23 -3.49 -7.32
CA SER A 46 -1.91 -3.18 -5.91
C SER A 46 -3.12 -3.08 -4.99
N ASP A 47 -4.32 -3.01 -5.55
CA ASP A 47 -5.50 -2.45 -4.87
C ASP A 47 -6.39 -3.52 -4.23
N GLU A 48 -6.03 -4.80 -4.33
CA GLU A 48 -6.83 -5.90 -3.80
C GLU A 48 -7.11 -5.75 -2.31
N ALA A 49 -6.15 -5.24 -1.52
CA ALA A 49 -6.29 -5.07 -0.08
C ALA A 49 -7.39 -4.08 0.36
N PHE A 50 -7.84 -3.19 -0.54
CA PHE A 50 -9.03 -2.35 -0.30
C PHE A 50 -10.34 -3.05 -0.67
N HIS A 51 -10.30 -4.10 -1.50
CA HIS A 51 -11.46 -4.89 -1.91
C HIS A 51 -11.68 -6.17 -1.09
N LEU A 52 -10.74 -6.53 -0.21
CA LEU A 52 -10.78 -7.76 0.59
C LEU A 52 -11.19 -7.48 2.03
N SER A 53 -12.10 -8.31 2.56
CA SER A 53 -12.33 -8.41 4.00
C SER A 53 -11.21 -9.21 4.67
N GLU A 54 -11.02 -9.02 5.97
CA GLU A 54 -10.04 -9.79 6.73
C GLU A 54 -10.30 -11.30 6.66
N ASP A 55 -11.55 -11.75 6.82
CA ASP A 55 -11.96 -13.14 6.63
C ASP A 55 -11.46 -13.74 5.29
N ARG A 56 -11.44 -12.94 4.22
CA ARG A 56 -10.96 -13.41 2.91
C ARG A 56 -9.44 -13.52 2.88
N VAL A 57 -8.72 -12.60 3.52
CA VAL A 57 -7.26 -12.69 3.68
C VAL A 57 -6.88 -13.86 4.60
N VAL A 58 -7.63 -14.10 5.69
CA VAL A 58 -7.50 -15.30 6.54
C VAL A 58 -7.60 -16.58 5.70
N GLU A 59 -8.66 -16.72 4.89
CA GLU A 59 -8.87 -17.88 4.02
C GLU A 59 -7.71 -18.07 3.02
N ILE A 60 -7.30 -16.99 2.34
CA ILE A 60 -6.19 -17.01 1.37
C ILE A 60 -4.88 -17.44 2.04
N LEU A 61 -4.53 -16.87 3.20
CA LEU A 61 -3.30 -17.18 3.92
C LEU A 61 -3.29 -18.62 4.45
N ILE A 62 -4.43 -19.12 4.97
CA ILE A 62 -4.55 -20.53 5.40
C ILE A 62 -4.31 -21.49 4.23
N LEU A 63 -4.87 -21.22 3.06
CA LEU A 63 -4.67 -22.06 1.86
C LEU A 63 -3.21 -22.03 1.39
N ILE A 64 -2.58 -20.85 1.33
CA ILE A 64 -1.18 -20.69 0.93
C ILE A 64 -0.24 -21.38 1.93
N ARG A 65 -0.50 -21.28 3.24
CA ARG A 65 0.29 -21.96 4.29
C ARG A 65 0.18 -23.47 4.23
N SER A 66 -1.05 -24.00 4.14
CA SER A 66 -1.34 -25.43 4.09
C SER A 66 -0.94 -26.13 2.78
N GLY A 67 -0.62 -25.37 1.72
CA GLY A 67 -0.40 -25.93 0.38
C GLY A 67 -1.68 -26.44 -0.28
N GLY A 68 -2.84 -26.01 0.23
CA GLY A 68 -4.16 -26.33 -0.31
C GLY A 68 -4.41 -25.68 -1.67
N GLY A 69 -5.13 -26.38 -2.54
CA GLY A 69 -5.39 -25.93 -3.92
C GLY A 69 -6.31 -24.71 -4.04
N THR A 70 -6.47 -24.22 -5.26
CA THR A 70 -7.36 -23.09 -5.59
C THR A 70 -8.82 -23.39 -5.21
N PRO A 71 -9.44 -22.58 -4.35
CA PRO A 71 -10.86 -22.69 -4.08
C PRO A 71 -11.68 -22.19 -5.26
N ASN A 72 -12.83 -22.81 -5.48
CA ASN A 72 -13.68 -22.51 -6.62
C ASN A 72 -14.65 -21.37 -6.28
N LYS A 73 -14.59 -20.26 -7.03
CA LYS A 73 -15.44 -19.04 -6.98
C LYS A 73 -14.98 -17.90 -6.05
N TRP A 74 -13.72 -17.49 -6.15
CA TRP A 74 -13.30 -16.14 -5.74
C TRP A 74 -13.58 -15.11 -6.85
N ASP A 75 -13.67 -13.83 -6.47
CA ASP A 75 -13.69 -12.69 -7.39
C ASP A 75 -12.29 -12.36 -7.95
N GLU A 76 -12.18 -11.33 -8.80
CA GLU A 76 -10.90 -10.97 -9.44
C GLU A 76 -9.84 -10.49 -8.44
N TYR A 77 -10.22 -9.79 -7.36
CA TYR A 77 -9.29 -9.26 -6.37
C TYR A 77 -8.77 -10.38 -5.46
N ALA A 78 -9.64 -11.23 -4.92
CA ALA A 78 -9.22 -12.39 -4.13
C ALA A 78 -8.37 -13.36 -4.94
N THR A 79 -8.68 -13.56 -6.23
CA THR A 79 -7.87 -14.39 -7.13
C THR A 79 -6.50 -13.76 -7.42
N SER A 80 -6.43 -12.45 -7.67
CA SER A 80 -5.17 -11.74 -7.88
C SER A 80 -4.28 -11.81 -6.63
N PHE A 81 -4.83 -11.44 -5.48
CA PHE A 81 -4.13 -11.44 -4.19
C PHE A 81 -3.56 -12.81 -3.79
N TYR A 82 -4.32 -13.89 -4.01
CA TYR A 82 -3.82 -15.26 -3.82
C TYR A 82 -2.63 -15.58 -4.74
N ASN A 83 -2.74 -15.28 -6.03
CA ASN A 83 -1.69 -15.59 -7.01
C ASN A 83 -0.40 -14.80 -6.71
N ARG A 84 -0.53 -13.51 -6.36
CA ARG A 84 0.56 -12.64 -5.91
C ARG A 84 1.27 -13.23 -4.69
N THR A 85 0.51 -13.50 -3.63
CA THR A 85 1.02 -14.04 -2.36
C THR A 85 1.65 -15.44 -2.52
N LEU A 86 1.10 -16.29 -3.38
CA LEU A 86 1.67 -17.60 -3.71
C LEU A 86 2.98 -17.47 -4.50
N ALA A 87 3.07 -16.52 -5.44
CA ALA A 87 4.30 -16.22 -6.17
C ALA A 87 5.38 -15.67 -5.24
N CYS A 88 5.02 -14.83 -4.28
CA CYS A 88 5.91 -14.33 -3.23
C CYS A 88 6.48 -15.49 -2.39
N LYS A 89 5.62 -16.35 -1.81
CA LYS A 89 6.04 -17.56 -1.08
C LYS A 89 6.98 -18.45 -1.90
N THR A 90 6.66 -18.64 -3.18
CA THR A 90 7.47 -19.45 -4.10
C THR A 90 8.86 -18.86 -4.31
N ARG A 91 8.96 -17.52 -4.43
CA ARG A 91 10.23 -16.80 -4.60
C ARG A 91 11.16 -17.02 -3.41
N PHE A 92 10.68 -16.85 -2.18
CA PHE A 92 11.48 -17.09 -0.97
C PHE A 92 11.85 -18.56 -0.78
N THR A 93 10.94 -19.48 -1.10
CA THR A 93 11.22 -20.93 -1.05
C THR A 93 12.33 -21.32 -2.03
N LEU A 94 12.48 -20.61 -3.15
CA LEU A 94 13.59 -20.81 -4.09
C LEU A 94 14.87 -20.12 -3.63
N LEU A 95 14.79 -18.89 -3.11
CA LEU A 95 15.96 -18.16 -2.60
C LEU A 95 16.63 -18.88 -1.42
N GLY A 96 15.86 -19.34 -0.44
CA GLY A 96 16.41 -20.10 0.70
C GLY A 96 17.06 -21.42 0.27
N LYS A 97 16.57 -22.07 -0.79
CA LYS A 97 17.22 -23.26 -1.38
C LYS A 97 18.51 -22.92 -2.13
N HIS A 98 18.57 -21.78 -2.81
CA HIS A 98 19.80 -21.32 -3.45
C HIS A 98 20.88 -20.99 -2.42
N GLN A 99 20.51 -20.34 -1.31
CA GLN A 99 21.43 -20.00 -0.24
C GLN A 99 22.00 -21.25 0.45
N GLN A 100 21.17 -22.28 0.70
CA GLN A 100 21.65 -23.59 1.20
C GLN A 100 22.60 -24.30 0.21
N VAL A 101 22.33 -24.22 -1.09
CA VAL A 101 23.21 -24.83 -2.11
C VAL A 101 24.53 -24.09 -2.26
N GLU A 102 24.58 -22.77 -2.01
CA GLU A 102 25.83 -22.01 -2.01
C GLU A 102 26.67 -22.34 -0.76
N GLU A 103 26.08 -22.40 0.45
CA GLU A 103 26.76 -22.87 1.67
C GLU A 103 27.30 -24.31 1.54
N GLU A 104 26.55 -25.23 0.93
CA GLU A 104 27.00 -26.61 0.66
C GLU A 104 28.12 -26.71 -0.41
N THR A 105 28.56 -25.60 -1.03
CA THR A 105 29.61 -25.60 -2.07
C THR A 105 30.91 -24.86 -1.72
N GLU A 106 31.00 -24.20 -0.56
CA GLU A 106 32.25 -23.56 -0.13
C GLU A 106 33.20 -24.52 0.63
N ASP A 107 32.70 -25.63 1.18
CA ASP A 107 33.50 -26.65 1.89
C ASP A 107 33.85 -27.88 1.02
N ASP A 108 34.77 -27.69 0.07
CA ASP A 108 35.44 -28.82 -0.63
C ASP A 108 36.98 -28.70 -0.56
N ILE A 109 37.51 -28.59 0.66
CA ILE A 109 38.89 -28.97 1.01
C ILE A 109 38.87 -29.89 2.24
N SER A 110 39.14 -31.17 1.97
CA SER A 110 39.17 -32.29 2.93
C SER A 110 40.00 -32.06 4.21
N THR A 111 39.50 -32.57 5.34
CA THR A 111 40.17 -33.66 6.09
C THR A 111 39.18 -34.47 6.94
N ASP A 112 39.53 -35.73 7.23
CA ASP A 112 38.66 -36.75 7.85
C ASP A 112 38.35 -36.55 9.36
N GLU A 113 37.30 -37.24 9.82
CA GLU A 113 36.96 -37.61 11.24
C GLU A 113 36.63 -36.42 12.19
N GLU A 114 35.45 -36.30 12.82
CA GLU A 114 34.65 -37.29 13.57
C GLU A 114 33.12 -36.98 13.55
N GLU A 115 32.27 -37.97 13.89
CA GLU A 115 30.81 -37.81 14.00
C GLU A 115 30.39 -37.11 15.32
N GLU A 116 29.77 -35.93 15.26
CA GLU A 116 28.95 -35.41 16.37
C GLU A 116 27.52 -35.07 15.91
N LYS A 117 26.56 -35.90 16.33
CA LYS A 117 25.13 -35.67 16.10
C LYS A 117 24.61 -34.58 17.03
N VAL A 118 24.30 -33.41 16.48
CA VAL A 118 23.45 -32.42 17.16
C VAL A 118 21.99 -32.79 16.91
N ASP A 119 21.41 -33.58 17.84
CA ASP A 119 19.97 -33.90 17.84
C ASP A 119 19.14 -32.62 18.07
N THR A 120 18.37 -32.21 17.06
CA THR A 120 17.33 -31.19 17.20
C THR A 120 16.12 -31.78 17.94
N GLN A 121 16.17 -31.76 19.27
CA GLN A 121 15.10 -32.31 20.09
C GLN A 121 13.80 -31.50 20.00
N TYR A 122 12.83 -32.10 19.30
CA TYR A 122 11.42 -31.77 19.39
C TYR A 122 10.89 -31.98 20.82
N LEU A 123 9.95 -31.11 21.20
CA LEU A 123 9.20 -31.18 22.46
C LEU A 123 8.39 -32.48 22.60
N SER A 124 8.40 -33.08 23.79
CA SER A 124 7.24 -33.80 24.35
C SER A 124 7.38 -33.99 25.87
N PRO A 125 6.25 -34.12 26.61
CA PRO A 125 6.20 -33.79 28.04
C PRO A 125 6.54 -34.98 28.96
N SER A 126 7.11 -34.67 30.13
CA SER A 126 7.33 -35.63 31.21
C SER A 126 6.30 -35.44 32.33
N GLU A 127 5.56 -36.50 32.61
CA GLU A 127 4.64 -36.63 33.74
C GLU A 127 5.40 -36.56 35.08
N MET A 128 4.87 -35.82 36.06
CA MET A 128 5.09 -36.09 37.48
C MET A 128 3.83 -35.77 38.29
N ASP A 129 3.20 -36.82 38.80
CA ASP A 129 2.13 -36.76 39.80
C ASP A 129 2.64 -36.20 41.13
N GLY A 130 1.76 -35.52 41.87
CA GLY A 130 2.09 -34.95 43.18
C GLY A 130 0.92 -34.25 43.86
N ASP A 131 -0.16 -34.99 44.17
CA ASP A 131 -1.31 -34.48 44.92
C ASP A 131 -0.92 -33.87 46.27
N GLN A 132 -1.44 -32.67 46.58
CA GLN A 132 -2.26 -32.47 47.78
C GLN A 132 -3.01 -31.14 47.78
N ASP A 133 -4.28 -31.21 48.19
CA ASP A 133 -5.25 -30.11 48.20
C ASP A 133 -4.96 -29.08 49.31
N GLU A 134 -5.16 -27.79 49.02
CA GLU A 134 -5.94 -26.91 49.91
C GLU A 134 -6.83 -25.98 49.06
N ASP A 135 -8.14 -26.03 49.32
CA ASP A 135 -9.13 -25.18 48.66
C ASP A 135 -8.88 -23.71 48.96
N MET A 136 -8.38 -22.95 47.98
CA MET A 136 -8.51 -21.51 47.95
C MET A 136 -9.34 -21.10 46.74
N GLU A 137 -10.65 -20.96 46.97
CA GLU A 137 -11.63 -20.43 46.01
C GLU A 137 -11.33 -18.94 45.74
N SER A 138 -10.23 -18.70 45.03
CA SER A 138 -9.94 -17.44 44.36
C SER A 138 -11.02 -17.25 43.31
N THR A 139 -12.07 -16.54 43.71
CA THR A 139 -12.96 -15.86 42.78
C THR A 139 -12.11 -14.82 42.05
N HIS A 140 -11.42 -15.28 41.00
CA HIS A 140 -10.99 -14.42 39.92
C HIS A 140 -12.25 -13.80 39.32
N SER A 141 -12.63 -12.66 39.90
CA SER A 141 -13.43 -11.68 39.22
C SER A 141 -12.78 -11.49 37.86
N GLU A 142 -13.52 -11.78 36.80
CA GLU A 142 -13.28 -11.22 35.48
C GLU A 142 -13.49 -9.71 35.63
N GLU A 143 -12.53 -9.03 36.26
CA GLU A 143 -12.35 -7.60 36.11
C GLU A 143 -12.02 -7.42 34.63
N GLY A 144 -13.08 -7.11 33.86
CA GLY A 144 -12.95 -6.78 32.46
C GLY A 144 -12.00 -5.59 32.36
N TYR A 145 -10.75 -5.87 31.99
CA TYR A 145 -9.79 -4.88 31.57
C TYR A 145 -10.38 -4.22 30.32
N CYS A 146 -11.14 -3.15 30.52
CA CYS A 146 -11.53 -2.24 29.48
C CYS A 146 -10.25 -1.62 28.93
N ARG A 147 -9.69 -2.26 27.88
CA ARG A 147 -8.55 -1.76 27.14
C ARG A 147 -8.82 -0.30 26.76
N PRO A 148 -7.86 0.62 26.94
CA PRO A 148 -8.06 2.01 26.55
C PRO A 148 -8.22 2.13 25.03
N GLU A 149 -9.46 2.17 24.55
CA GLU A 149 -9.76 2.49 23.16
C GLU A 149 -9.30 3.93 22.88
N LEU A 150 -8.31 4.09 22.01
CA LEU A 150 -7.80 5.40 21.64
C LEU A 150 -8.87 6.19 20.88
N SER A 151 -9.11 7.43 21.30
CA SER A 151 -10.06 8.34 20.63
C SER A 151 -9.46 8.98 19.37
N GLY A 152 -8.91 8.17 18.46
CA GLY A 152 -8.28 8.63 17.22
C GLY A 152 -7.20 7.66 16.71
N PRO A 153 -6.72 7.87 15.47
CA PRO A 153 -5.59 7.12 14.94
C PRO A 153 -4.30 7.43 15.70
N PHE A 154 -3.37 6.49 15.67
CA PHE A 154 -2.10 6.59 16.37
C PHE A 154 -1.11 7.57 15.68
N ASP A 155 -0.42 8.39 16.48
CA ASP A 155 0.60 9.35 16.05
C ASP A 155 1.97 8.68 15.84
N PHE A 156 2.33 8.34 14.60
CA PHE A 156 3.67 7.80 14.28
C PHE A 156 4.84 8.77 14.53
N GLY A 157 4.55 10.04 14.78
CA GLY A 157 5.53 11.09 15.07
C GLY A 157 4.88 12.46 15.09
N SER A 158 5.69 13.51 15.30
CA SER A 158 5.21 14.89 15.38
C SER A 158 6.22 15.89 14.79
N TYR A 159 5.72 17.03 14.32
CA TYR A 159 6.57 18.15 13.91
C TYR A 159 6.76 19.13 15.07
N SER A 160 7.98 19.62 15.22
CA SER A 160 8.29 20.74 16.12
C SER A 160 7.58 22.03 15.67
N SER A 161 7.14 22.85 16.64
CA SER A 161 6.30 24.01 16.31
C SER A 161 7.02 25.04 15.43
N GLY A 162 6.34 25.49 14.38
CA GLY A 162 6.88 26.33 13.30
C GLY A 162 7.44 25.55 12.11
N ASN A 163 7.60 24.22 12.23
CA ASN A 163 8.02 23.31 11.15
C ASN A 163 6.87 22.41 10.67
N GLU A 164 5.62 22.72 11.00
CA GLU A 164 4.46 21.94 10.53
C GLU A 164 4.34 21.97 8.98
N PRO A 165 3.85 20.89 8.35
CA PRO A 165 3.66 20.83 6.90
C PRO A 165 2.79 21.97 6.36
N LYS A 166 3.23 22.61 5.28
CA LYS A 166 2.51 23.74 4.63
C LYS A 166 1.68 23.33 3.43
N SER A 167 1.92 22.12 2.91
CA SER A 167 1.24 21.51 1.77
C SER A 167 0.99 20.04 2.09
N ILE A 168 0.03 19.42 1.41
CA ILE A 168 -0.19 17.98 1.54
C ILE A 168 0.98 17.18 0.96
N PRO A 169 1.26 15.97 1.47
CA PRO A 169 2.34 15.15 0.94
C PRO A 169 2.04 14.66 -0.49
N TYR A 170 3.09 14.40 -1.28
CA TYR A 170 2.95 14.18 -2.73
C TYR A 170 2.06 12.99 -3.12
N HIS A 171 2.15 11.85 -2.44
CA HIS A 171 1.27 10.71 -2.69
C HIS A 171 -0.21 11.01 -2.39
N LEU A 172 -0.52 11.82 -1.36
CA LEU A 172 -1.89 12.28 -1.13
C LEU A 172 -2.36 13.21 -2.26
N TYR A 173 -1.50 14.12 -2.74
CA TYR A 173 -1.80 14.92 -3.94
C TYR A 173 -2.10 14.04 -5.16
N LEU A 174 -1.34 12.95 -5.38
CA LEU A 174 -1.60 12.02 -6.49
C LEU A 174 -2.97 11.33 -6.37
N LEU A 175 -3.37 10.92 -5.17
CA LEU A 175 -4.70 10.34 -4.93
C LEU A 175 -5.82 11.37 -5.16
N VAL A 176 -5.69 12.59 -4.61
CA VAL A 176 -6.66 13.69 -4.83
C VAL A 176 -6.74 14.04 -6.33
N LYS A 177 -5.60 14.05 -7.04
CA LYS A 177 -5.57 14.24 -8.49
C LYS A 177 -6.29 13.11 -9.23
N GLU A 178 -6.09 11.85 -8.84
CA GLU A 178 -6.80 10.73 -9.47
C GLU A 178 -8.32 10.81 -9.23
N ALA A 179 -8.77 11.22 -8.04
CA ALA A 179 -10.19 11.49 -7.79
C ALA A 179 -10.74 12.59 -8.72
N VAL A 180 -10.01 13.70 -8.90
CA VAL A 180 -10.39 14.78 -9.84
C VAL A 180 -10.41 14.28 -11.29
N ASP A 181 -9.40 13.53 -11.73
CA ASP A 181 -9.35 12.95 -13.08
C ASP A 181 -10.54 11.99 -13.35
N ILE A 182 -11.04 11.27 -12.34
CA ILE A 182 -12.24 10.40 -12.43
C ILE A 182 -13.54 11.23 -12.45
N MET A 183 -13.58 12.34 -11.70
CA MET A 183 -14.72 13.27 -11.66
C MET A 183 -14.87 14.14 -12.91
N GLU A 184 -13.85 14.22 -13.78
CA GLU A 184 -13.90 14.95 -15.04
C GLU A 184 -14.22 14.02 -16.23
N PRO A 185 -15.51 13.84 -16.60
CA PRO A 185 -15.88 12.93 -17.68
C PRO A 185 -15.39 13.43 -19.04
N PHE A 186 -14.55 12.63 -19.69
CA PHE A 186 -14.26 12.77 -21.12
C PHE A 186 -15.51 12.46 -21.96
N GLU A 187 -15.62 13.08 -23.15
CA GLU A 187 -16.81 13.07 -24.00
C GLU A 187 -17.48 11.68 -24.13
N GLY A 188 -18.65 11.53 -23.50
CA GLY A 188 -19.48 10.32 -23.60
C GLY A 188 -19.25 9.25 -22.52
N CYS A 189 -18.27 9.41 -21.62
CA CYS A 189 -18.12 8.54 -20.45
C CYS A 189 -18.90 9.09 -19.24
N SER A 190 -19.54 8.19 -18.48
CA SER A 190 -20.02 8.47 -17.12
C SER A 190 -18.87 8.35 -16.13
N ILE A 191 -18.97 9.06 -15.00
CA ILE A 191 -18.05 8.91 -13.85
C ILE A 191 -18.07 7.45 -13.39
N ASP A 192 -16.89 6.86 -13.20
CA ASP A 192 -16.74 5.55 -12.58
C ASP A 192 -16.84 5.71 -11.05
N VAL A 193 -18.05 5.56 -10.53
CA VAL A 193 -18.34 5.74 -9.10
C VAL A 193 -17.57 4.72 -8.26
N THR A 194 -17.40 3.48 -8.74
CA THR A 194 -16.67 2.44 -8.01
C THR A 194 -15.19 2.79 -7.91
N LYS A 195 -14.56 3.25 -9.00
CA LYS A 195 -13.17 3.70 -8.96
C LYS A 195 -13.01 4.96 -8.09
N LEU A 196 -13.98 5.89 -8.13
CA LEU A 196 -13.94 7.08 -7.28
C LEU A 196 -14.01 6.73 -5.79
N THR A 197 -14.95 5.86 -5.39
CA THR A 197 -15.07 5.42 -3.99
C THR A 197 -13.79 4.76 -3.48
N LEU A 198 -13.15 3.88 -4.27
CA LEU A 198 -11.87 3.27 -3.92
C LEU A 198 -10.76 4.32 -3.71
N VAL A 199 -10.64 5.31 -4.59
CA VAL A 199 -9.62 6.36 -4.47
C VAL A 199 -9.90 7.23 -3.24
N GLU A 200 -11.16 7.50 -2.92
CA GLU A 200 -11.54 8.23 -1.71
C GLU A 200 -11.26 7.40 -0.44
N GLU A 201 -11.50 6.09 -0.42
CA GLU A 201 -11.10 5.20 0.69
C GLU A 201 -9.58 5.23 0.93
N LYS A 202 -8.77 5.23 -0.14
CA LYS A 202 -7.32 5.44 -0.04
C LYS A 202 -6.93 6.81 0.52
N ILE A 203 -7.66 7.86 0.14
CA ILE A 203 -7.47 9.21 0.68
C ILE A 203 -7.77 9.21 2.18
N TRP A 204 -8.93 8.70 2.61
CA TRP A 204 -9.29 8.62 4.03
C TRP A 204 -8.31 7.79 4.84
N PHE A 205 -7.86 6.64 4.31
CA PHE A 205 -6.83 5.82 4.93
C PHE A 205 -5.49 6.57 5.08
N PHE A 206 -5.02 7.24 4.02
CA PHE A 206 -3.83 8.09 4.10
C PHE A 206 -4.01 9.19 5.16
N CYS A 207 -5.13 9.89 5.14
CA CYS A 207 -5.44 10.98 6.05
C CYS A 207 -5.54 10.52 7.51
N ARG A 208 -5.95 9.28 7.78
CA ARG A 208 -5.99 8.67 9.11
C ARG A 208 -4.57 8.43 9.65
N TYR A 209 -3.77 7.65 8.92
CA TYR A 209 -2.47 7.17 9.42
C TYR A 209 -1.31 8.14 9.22
N PHE A 210 -1.40 9.09 8.28
CA PHE A 210 -0.38 10.13 8.04
C PHE A 210 -0.88 11.53 8.39
N HIS A 211 -1.88 11.66 9.28
CA HIS A 211 -2.47 12.94 9.67
C HIS A 211 -1.41 13.95 10.17
N CYS A 212 -0.35 13.47 10.83
CA CYS A 212 0.75 14.30 11.33
C CYS A 212 1.62 14.93 10.21
N HIS A 213 1.50 14.44 8.97
CA HIS A 213 2.12 15.02 7.78
C HIS A 213 1.18 15.93 6.98
N LEU A 214 -0.03 16.22 7.48
CA LEU A 214 -0.98 17.13 6.85
C LEU A 214 -0.82 18.56 7.41
N PRO A 215 -1.15 19.59 6.61
CA PRO A 215 -1.27 20.96 7.13
C PRO A 215 -2.35 21.06 8.21
N THR A 216 -2.13 21.91 9.21
CA THR A 216 -3.05 22.07 10.34
C THR A 216 -4.46 22.44 9.88
N GLY A 217 -5.44 21.59 10.22
CA GLY A 217 -6.84 21.78 9.85
C GLY A 217 -7.17 21.44 8.39
N TRP A 218 -6.27 20.76 7.67
CA TRP A 218 -6.58 20.20 6.35
C TRP A 218 -7.47 18.95 6.48
N GLU A 219 -8.49 18.87 5.65
CA GLU A 219 -9.41 17.73 5.51
C GLU A 219 -9.68 17.50 4.02
N TYR A 220 -9.94 16.25 3.62
CA TYR A 220 -10.36 15.97 2.25
C TYR A 220 -11.82 16.34 2.05
N ASP A 221 -12.07 17.28 1.14
CA ASP A 221 -13.40 17.61 0.63
C ASP A 221 -13.42 17.46 -0.89
N ARG A 222 -14.36 16.64 -1.38
CA ARG A 222 -14.56 16.38 -2.81
C ARG A 222 -14.87 17.66 -3.60
N ASP A 223 -15.63 18.59 -3.02
CA ASP A 223 -16.05 19.82 -3.71
C ASP A 223 -14.88 20.80 -3.90
N THR A 224 -13.86 20.75 -3.03
CA THR A 224 -12.64 21.59 -3.12
C THR A 224 -11.43 20.85 -3.72
N ALA A 225 -11.51 19.55 -3.97
CA ALA A 225 -10.42 18.73 -4.49
C ALA A 225 -9.76 19.29 -5.77
N ARG A 226 -10.54 19.91 -6.67
CA ARG A 226 -9.99 20.56 -7.88
C ARG A 226 -9.07 21.74 -7.53
N ASP A 227 -9.42 22.53 -6.53
CA ASP A 227 -8.62 23.68 -6.11
C ASP A 227 -7.33 23.24 -5.40
N VAL A 228 -7.38 22.14 -4.64
CA VAL A 228 -6.19 21.48 -4.07
C VAL A 228 -5.23 21.04 -5.18
N VAL A 229 -5.74 20.41 -6.25
CA VAL A 229 -4.90 20.00 -7.40
C VAL A 229 -4.33 21.20 -8.15
N ALA A 230 -5.14 22.24 -8.38
CA ALA A 230 -4.75 23.43 -9.15
C ALA A 230 -3.74 24.34 -8.41
N SER A 231 -3.72 24.30 -7.07
CA SER A 231 -2.81 25.10 -6.23
C SER A 231 -1.55 24.35 -5.78
N TYR A 232 -1.41 23.06 -6.12
CA TYR A 232 -0.28 22.25 -5.67
C TYR A 232 1.05 22.68 -6.32
N ASP A 233 2.08 22.89 -5.50
CA ASP A 233 3.39 23.36 -5.99
C ASP A 233 4.24 22.19 -6.54
N HIS A 234 4.40 22.15 -7.85
CA HIS A 234 5.22 21.17 -8.55
C HIS A 234 6.72 21.49 -8.60
N THR A 235 7.17 22.61 -8.02
CA THR A 235 8.57 23.07 -8.11
C THR A 235 9.48 22.53 -7.00
N HIS A 236 8.93 21.92 -5.96
CA HIS A 236 9.69 21.32 -4.86
C HIS A 236 10.45 20.07 -5.32
N THR A 237 11.78 20.09 -5.23
CA THR A 237 12.67 18.98 -5.64
C THR A 237 12.74 17.84 -4.62
N HIS A 238 12.33 18.08 -3.38
CA HIS A 238 12.11 17.07 -2.36
C HIS A 238 10.61 16.99 -2.12
N ARG A 239 10.00 15.84 -2.38
CA ARG A 239 8.53 15.68 -2.32
C ARG A 239 8.00 15.65 -0.88
N TYR A 240 8.91 15.40 0.06
CA TYR A 240 8.64 15.30 1.48
C TYR A 240 9.68 16.10 2.26
N ASP A 241 9.25 17.24 2.82
CA ASP A 241 10.03 17.92 3.83
C ASP A 241 9.76 17.29 5.20
N MET A 242 10.77 16.58 5.70
CA MET A 242 10.77 15.93 7.02
C MET A 242 11.60 16.75 8.03
N ALA A 243 12.02 17.98 7.68
CA ALA A 243 12.76 18.84 8.59
C ALA A 243 11.92 19.17 9.84
N GLY A 244 12.47 18.89 11.02
CA GLY A 244 11.77 19.10 12.28
C GLY A 244 10.70 18.05 12.61
N TYR A 245 10.53 17.01 11.79
CA TYR A 245 9.79 15.80 12.16
C TYR A 245 10.59 14.98 13.18
N THR A 246 9.92 14.52 14.22
CA THR A 246 10.43 13.60 15.23
C THR A 246 9.54 12.36 15.19
N PRO A 247 10.05 11.20 14.72
CA PRO A 247 9.32 9.93 14.80
C PRO A 247 8.99 9.59 16.26
N ILE A 248 8.00 8.72 16.48
CA ILE A 248 7.78 8.19 17.83
C ILE A 248 9.03 7.46 18.34
N THR A 249 9.36 7.65 19.61
CA THR A 249 10.55 7.08 20.25
C THR A 249 10.24 6.10 21.39
N SER A 250 8.97 5.98 21.80
CA SER A 250 8.54 5.01 22.82
C SER A 250 7.92 3.77 22.16
N PHE A 251 8.76 2.76 21.95
CA PHE A 251 8.37 1.42 21.48
C PHE A 251 8.00 0.46 22.61
N GLU A 252 8.20 0.90 23.86
CA GLU A 252 8.02 0.10 25.08
C GLU A 252 7.25 0.89 26.13
N GLY A 253 6.39 0.20 26.89
CA GLY A 253 5.76 0.71 28.11
C GLY A 253 4.32 0.19 28.29
N PRO A 254 3.77 0.20 29.52
CA PRO A 254 2.47 -0.43 29.80
C PRO A 254 1.28 0.14 29.01
N LEU A 255 1.41 1.35 28.45
CA LEU A 255 0.39 1.96 27.59
C LEU A 255 0.54 1.55 26.11
N VAL A 256 1.74 1.15 25.67
CA VAL A 256 2.00 0.76 24.27
C VAL A 256 1.45 -0.63 23.96
N ASP A 257 1.50 -1.55 24.93
CA ASP A 257 1.07 -2.94 24.77
C ASP A 257 -0.47 -3.11 24.81
N ASP A 258 -1.18 -2.21 25.50
CA ASP A 258 -2.65 -2.23 25.65
C ASP A 258 -3.40 -1.38 24.59
N GLU A 259 -2.68 -0.54 23.85
CA GLU A 259 -3.24 0.36 22.83
C GLU A 259 -3.34 -0.30 21.44
N PHE A 260 -4.54 -0.27 20.87
CA PHE A 260 -4.83 -0.77 19.53
C PHE A 260 -5.68 0.21 18.72
N ASP A 261 -5.52 0.18 17.39
CA ASP A 261 -6.40 0.87 16.46
C ASP A 261 -7.63 0.00 16.19
N ALA A 262 -8.82 0.54 16.50
CA ALA A 262 -10.07 -0.21 16.40
C ALA A 262 -10.58 -0.46 14.95
N GLU A 263 -9.93 0.09 13.92
CA GLU A 263 -10.28 -0.17 12.51
C GLU A 263 -9.46 -1.34 11.91
N THR A 264 -8.22 -1.51 12.39
CA THR A 264 -7.30 -2.56 11.94
C THR A 264 -7.12 -3.69 12.94
N GLU A 265 -7.59 -3.52 14.17
CA GLU A 265 -7.35 -4.39 15.34
C GLU A 265 -5.86 -4.59 15.69
N LEU A 266 -4.97 -3.81 15.08
CA LEU A 266 -3.53 -3.86 15.31
C LEU A 266 -3.14 -2.96 16.48
N SER A 267 -2.23 -3.45 17.33
CA SER A 267 -1.59 -2.65 18.37
C SER A 267 -0.67 -1.58 17.77
N ARG A 268 -0.36 -0.55 18.57
CA ARG A 268 0.60 0.51 18.22
C ARG A 268 1.92 -0.05 17.67
N ASN A 269 2.48 -1.05 18.35
CA ASN A 269 3.75 -1.67 17.96
C ASN A 269 3.64 -2.37 16.60
N GLU A 270 2.52 -3.06 16.32
CA GLU A 270 2.31 -3.76 15.05
C GLU A 270 2.22 -2.81 13.86
N LEU A 271 1.53 -1.68 14.02
CA LEU A 271 1.48 -0.61 13.02
C LEU A 271 2.89 -0.03 12.74
N ILE A 272 3.69 0.19 13.78
CA ILE A 272 5.08 0.66 13.68
C ILE A 272 5.95 -0.38 12.94
N CYS A 273 5.82 -1.67 13.26
CA CYS A 273 6.52 -2.75 12.58
C CYS A 273 6.24 -2.74 11.06
N VAL A 274 4.98 -2.57 10.65
CA VAL A 274 4.63 -2.48 9.22
C VAL A 274 5.28 -1.28 8.54
N MET A 275 5.24 -0.10 9.17
CA MET A 275 5.91 1.10 8.63
C MET A 275 7.42 0.87 8.48
N SER A 276 8.06 0.29 9.51
CA SER A 276 9.50 -0.02 9.50
C SER A 276 9.88 -1.02 8.41
N VAL A 277 9.07 -2.06 8.20
CA VAL A 277 9.25 -3.03 7.11
C VAL A 277 9.19 -2.34 5.74
N ILE A 278 8.18 -1.49 5.48
CA ILE A 278 8.08 -0.75 4.22
C ILE A 278 9.28 0.20 4.04
N HIS A 279 9.65 0.94 5.08
CA HIS A 279 10.79 1.84 5.08
C HIS A 279 12.12 1.13 4.80
N SER A 280 12.30 -0.10 5.29
CA SER A 280 13.50 -0.92 5.04
C SER A 280 13.73 -1.25 3.56
N ARG A 281 12.67 -1.22 2.76
CA ARG A 281 12.63 -1.66 1.34
C ARG A 281 13.09 -3.10 1.10
N LYS A 282 13.11 -3.94 2.13
CA LYS A 282 13.27 -5.40 2.01
C LYS A 282 11.89 -6.02 1.97
N THR A 283 11.55 -6.69 0.86
CA THR A 283 10.29 -7.43 0.76
C THR A 283 10.23 -8.44 1.90
N PRO A 284 9.17 -8.42 2.73
CA PRO A 284 9.01 -9.39 3.83
C PRO A 284 8.41 -10.71 3.34
N ALA A 285 8.55 -11.75 4.16
CA ALA A 285 7.78 -12.98 4.05
C ALA A 285 6.30 -12.78 4.50
N TYR A 286 5.58 -11.82 3.91
CA TYR A 286 4.31 -11.35 4.48
C TYR A 286 3.21 -12.41 4.56
N TRP A 287 3.28 -13.49 3.76
CA TRP A 287 2.33 -14.61 3.90
C TRP A 287 2.44 -15.34 5.26
N GLU A 288 3.41 -15.01 6.10
CA GLU A 288 3.63 -15.55 7.46
C GLU A 288 3.10 -14.62 8.56
N MET A 289 2.84 -13.34 8.26
CA MET A 289 2.29 -12.34 9.18
C MET A 289 0.81 -12.59 9.51
N SER A 290 0.25 -11.90 10.52
CA SER A 290 -1.19 -12.01 10.80
C SER A 290 -2.04 -11.39 9.66
N PRO A 291 -3.32 -11.79 9.48
CA PRO A 291 -4.17 -11.26 8.42
C PRO A 291 -4.34 -9.73 8.44
N GLY A 292 -4.61 -9.14 9.62
CA GLY A 292 -4.63 -7.69 9.82
C GLY A 292 -3.32 -6.99 9.44
N TYR A 293 -2.16 -7.55 9.83
CA TYR A 293 -0.84 -7.05 9.42
C TYR A 293 -0.71 -6.98 7.89
N VAL A 294 -1.08 -8.08 7.21
CA VAL A 294 -1.00 -8.19 5.75
C VAL A 294 -1.93 -7.19 5.07
N LEU A 295 -3.16 -7.03 5.57
CA LEU A 295 -4.09 -6.02 5.06
C LEU A 295 -3.52 -4.60 5.21
N PHE A 296 -3.02 -4.24 6.39
CA PHE A 296 -2.48 -2.91 6.65
C PHE A 296 -1.23 -2.63 5.79
N TYR A 297 -0.32 -3.60 5.70
CA TYR A 297 0.86 -3.57 4.82
C TYR A 297 0.51 -3.35 3.35
N CYS A 298 -0.40 -4.14 2.79
CA CYS A 298 -0.78 -4.01 1.37
C CYS A 298 -1.58 -2.72 1.10
N LYS A 299 -2.44 -2.27 2.04
CA LYS A 299 -3.15 -0.98 1.93
C LYS A 299 -2.16 0.20 1.92
N LEU A 300 -1.19 0.21 2.83
CA LEU A 300 -0.12 1.22 2.84
C LEU A 300 0.64 1.26 1.52
N CYS A 301 1.07 0.10 1.00
CA CYS A 301 1.76 0.05 -0.28
C CYS A 301 0.90 0.60 -1.43
N SER A 302 -0.39 0.22 -1.49
CA SER A 302 -1.35 0.70 -2.49
C SER A 302 -1.58 2.23 -2.45
N CYS A 303 -1.61 2.84 -1.26
CA CYS A 303 -1.73 4.30 -1.10
C CYS A 303 -0.53 5.08 -1.67
N PHE A 304 0.64 4.45 -1.73
CA PHE A 304 1.89 5.06 -2.23
C PHE A 304 2.31 4.51 -3.60
N GLY A 305 1.49 3.67 -4.23
CA GLY A 305 1.81 3.03 -5.51
C GLY A 305 3.01 2.08 -5.46
N ILE A 306 3.34 1.57 -4.27
CA ILE A 306 4.44 0.63 -4.02
C ILE A 306 3.97 -0.79 -4.35
N ASP A 307 4.84 -1.55 -5.01
CA ASP A 307 4.64 -2.98 -5.23
C ASP A 307 4.95 -3.76 -3.95
N TYR A 308 3.93 -4.23 -3.25
CA TYR A 308 4.07 -4.99 -1.99
C TYR A 308 4.73 -6.38 -2.14
N ASP A 309 4.94 -6.88 -3.37
CA ASP A 309 5.76 -8.07 -3.65
C ASP A 309 7.22 -7.73 -4.00
N CYS A 310 7.59 -6.44 -4.04
CA CYS A 310 8.88 -5.98 -4.56
C CYS A 310 9.27 -4.61 -3.96
N LEU A 311 9.37 -4.52 -2.64
CA LEU A 311 9.73 -3.28 -1.95
C LEU A 311 11.12 -2.75 -2.35
N GLU A 312 12.01 -3.61 -2.84
CA GLU A 312 13.33 -3.23 -3.34
C GLU A 312 13.26 -2.28 -4.55
N ALA A 313 12.12 -2.26 -5.26
CA ALA A 313 11.86 -1.35 -6.36
C ALA A 313 11.34 0.03 -5.92
N ALA A 314 10.94 0.21 -4.65
CA ALA A 314 10.44 1.48 -4.14
C ALA A 314 11.58 2.51 -4.03
N SER A 315 11.31 3.77 -4.41
CA SER A 315 12.29 4.84 -4.19
C SER A 315 12.31 5.26 -2.73
N GLU A 316 13.43 5.87 -2.32
CA GLU A 316 13.57 6.44 -0.97
C GLU A 316 12.48 7.48 -0.66
N GLU A 317 12.05 8.26 -1.66
CA GLU A 317 10.96 9.23 -1.51
C GLU A 317 9.59 8.56 -1.34
N ASP A 318 9.35 7.38 -1.94
CA ASP A 318 8.05 6.70 -1.83
C ASP A 318 7.83 6.11 -0.43
N VAL A 319 8.90 5.66 0.23
CA VAL A 319 8.85 5.11 1.60
C VAL A 319 9.14 6.15 2.70
N ARG A 320 9.42 7.41 2.33
CA ARG A 320 9.96 8.45 3.22
C ARG A 320 9.07 8.78 4.41
N LEU A 321 7.75 8.67 4.26
CA LEU A 321 6.79 8.91 5.35
C LEU A 321 6.67 7.74 6.34
N MET A 322 7.17 6.55 5.99
CA MET A 322 7.14 5.37 6.86
C MET A 322 8.35 5.33 7.81
N TYR A 323 9.17 6.39 7.86
CA TYR A 323 10.31 6.48 8.76
C TYR A 323 9.87 6.66 10.22
N VAL A 324 9.87 5.55 10.96
CA VAL A 324 9.49 5.47 12.39
C VAL A 324 10.70 5.54 13.35
N GLY A 325 11.89 5.96 12.89
CA GLY A 325 13.06 6.10 13.76
C GLY A 325 13.76 4.81 14.19
N LEU A 326 13.29 3.65 13.70
CA LEU A 326 13.94 2.35 13.88
C LEU A 326 14.86 2.05 12.69
N GLU A 327 16.14 1.83 12.95
CA GLU A 327 17.02 1.08 12.06
C GLU A 327 16.82 -0.40 12.36
N LEU A 328 16.16 -1.13 11.45
CA LEU A 328 16.14 -2.59 11.49
C LEU A 328 17.51 -3.10 11.08
N ASP A 329 18.23 -3.74 12.02
CA ASP A 329 19.52 -4.36 11.77
C ASP A 329 19.42 -5.36 10.59
N PRO A 330 20.40 -5.38 9.67
CA PRO A 330 20.17 -5.88 8.32
C PRO A 330 20.18 -7.41 8.13
#